data_AF-A0A0K2RU54-F1
#
_entry.id   AF-A0A0K2RU54-F1
#
_cell.length_a   1.000
_cell.length_b   1.000
_cell.length_c   1.000
_cell.angle_alpha   90.00
_cell.angle_beta   90.00
_cell.angle_gamma   90.00
#
_symmetry.space_group_name_H-M   'P 1'
#
loop_
_entity.id
_entity.type
_entity.pdbx_description
1 polymer ?
#
loop_
_entity_poly.entity_id
_entity_poly.type
_entity_poly.pdbx_seq_one_letter_code
_entity_poly.pdbx_strand_id
1 'polypeptide(L)'
;MPGSIDQIDYPNADCGYGISQVTDGMHVGDVSISHHGQMKIANDYQENISAGLQILEGTWNQLYESGITANNADPSKLENWYFALWAYNSGIQPTAAFGNTTGCTPGPSCTGPDGTWGLGWANNPRNPSYPPNRTPFLQSTYADAAHPGDWPYQERVLGWMASPLIRYGYYGYSTPDYHGTNWPQLPGLNAMCDSSNDCNPADSTGAYCSLADYECWWHKPATWVATCATTCTTSAYEYGAGSTEPTYADPHPPTCNLDGTVPSGPGGAPIIVDDQPSPPLNTVGCSGENWSSNGTFAMNYGKDTNGVTVGQIDTHQLGSVSAAGSCSPTLNPPISPRSSTPVCGPRTCRACSTTRSNSISRPPGHRYGRGLHDQPRRRSRALEDPCQSGLGL
;
A
#
# COMPACT_ATOMS: atom_id res chain seq x y z
N MET A 1 18.69 -11.34 4.33
CA MET A 1 18.41 -10.09 5.07
C MET A 1 17.09 -9.60 4.54
N PRO A 2 16.04 -9.47 5.35
CA PRO A 2 14.83 -8.75 4.95
C PRO A 2 15.23 -7.33 4.53
N GLY A 3 14.59 -6.77 3.49
CA GLY A 3 15.00 -5.52 2.85
C GLY A 3 15.24 -4.37 3.85
N SER A 4 16.40 -3.71 3.73
CA SER A 4 16.59 -2.38 4.30
C SER A 4 15.76 -1.38 3.49
N ILE A 5 15.41 -0.22 4.05
CA ILE A 5 14.80 0.89 3.27
C ILE A 5 15.70 1.33 2.08
N ASP A 6 16.98 0.96 2.12
CA ASP A 6 17.96 1.25 1.07
C ASP A 6 18.04 0.17 -0.02
N GLN A 7 17.33 -0.96 0.13
CA GLN A 7 17.38 -2.10 -0.80
C GLN A 7 16.00 -2.77 -0.97
N ILE A 8 15.46 -2.70 -2.18
CA ILE A 8 14.21 -3.39 -2.55
C ILE A 8 14.54 -4.81 -3.01
N ASP A 9 13.89 -5.81 -2.41
CA ASP A 9 13.96 -7.21 -2.82
C ASP A 9 12.81 -7.50 -3.79
N TYR A 10 12.94 -7.10 -5.06
CA TYR A 10 11.85 -7.18 -6.05
C TYR A 10 11.21 -8.57 -6.19
N PRO A 11 11.95 -9.69 -6.16
CA PRO A 11 11.34 -11.02 -6.19
C PRO A 11 10.36 -11.32 -5.05
N ASN A 12 10.54 -10.65 -3.91
CA ASN A 12 9.68 -10.78 -2.73
C ASN A 12 8.89 -9.50 -2.45
N ALA A 13 8.97 -8.48 -3.31
CA ALA A 13 8.28 -7.22 -3.09
C ALA A 13 6.81 -7.37 -3.48
N ASP A 14 5.95 -6.83 -2.63
CA ASP A 14 4.53 -6.69 -2.93
C ASP A 14 4.28 -5.27 -3.47
N CYS A 15 3.60 -5.17 -4.61
CA CYS A 15 3.33 -3.92 -5.30
C CYS A 15 1.80 -3.72 -5.39
N GLY A 16 1.30 -2.63 -4.81
CA GLY A 16 -0.12 -2.30 -4.87
C GLY A 16 -0.51 -1.63 -6.19
N TYR A 17 -1.51 -2.15 -6.88
CA TYR A 17 -1.97 -1.64 -8.18
C TYR A 17 -3.28 -0.84 -8.07
N GLY A 18 -3.33 0.33 -8.71
CA GLY A 18 -4.51 1.19 -8.82
C GLY A 18 -5.03 1.79 -7.51
N ILE A 19 -6.26 2.32 -7.53
CA ILE A 19 -6.87 3.09 -6.41
C ILE A 19 -7.01 2.23 -5.15
N SER A 20 -7.43 0.98 -5.31
CA SER A 20 -7.63 0.01 -4.23
C SER A 20 -6.32 -0.65 -3.76
N GLN A 21 -5.20 -0.37 -4.42
CA GLN A 21 -3.88 -0.95 -4.13
C GLN A 21 -3.91 -2.48 -4.06
N VAL A 22 -4.51 -3.12 -5.07
CA VAL A 22 -4.66 -4.58 -5.17
C VAL A 22 -3.28 -5.22 -5.34
N THR A 23 -3.00 -6.29 -4.58
CA THR A 23 -1.72 -7.01 -4.57
C THR A 23 -1.88 -8.50 -4.91
N ASP A 24 -2.91 -9.13 -4.34
CA ASP A 24 -3.23 -10.54 -4.54
C ASP A 24 -3.50 -10.83 -6.02
N GLY A 25 -2.84 -11.86 -6.55
CA GLY A 25 -2.96 -12.24 -7.96
C GLY A 25 -2.24 -11.32 -8.95
N MET A 26 -1.56 -10.26 -8.49
CA MET A 26 -0.87 -9.28 -9.35
C MET A 26 0.62 -9.54 -9.52
N HIS A 27 1.19 -10.48 -8.75
CA HIS A 27 2.60 -10.83 -8.82
C HIS A 27 2.95 -11.51 -10.16
N VAL A 28 4.17 -11.25 -10.66
CA VAL A 28 4.67 -11.91 -11.87
C VAL A 28 4.71 -13.42 -11.68
N GLY A 29 4.06 -14.14 -12.60
CA GLY A 29 3.97 -15.60 -12.56
C GLY A 29 2.80 -16.15 -11.74
N ASP A 30 2.07 -15.29 -11.01
CA ASP A 30 0.76 -15.66 -10.48
C ASP A 30 -0.24 -15.81 -11.64
N VAL A 31 -1.03 -16.88 -11.58
CA VAL A 31 -2.00 -17.26 -12.62
C VAL A 31 -3.44 -17.27 -12.10
N SER A 32 -3.66 -16.88 -10.84
CA SER A 32 -5.00 -16.72 -10.26
C SER A 32 -5.80 -15.64 -10.99
N ILE A 33 -5.11 -14.64 -11.54
CA ILE A 33 -5.66 -13.63 -12.43
C ILE A 33 -4.96 -13.77 -13.79
N SER A 34 -5.74 -13.82 -14.88
CA SER A 34 -5.14 -13.84 -16.23
C SER A 34 -4.29 -12.60 -16.48
N HIS A 35 -3.26 -12.70 -17.31
CA HIS A 35 -2.41 -11.54 -17.65
C HIS A 35 -3.23 -10.32 -18.12
N HIS A 36 -4.26 -10.54 -18.96
CA HIS A 36 -5.15 -9.46 -19.39
C HIS A 36 -6.01 -8.90 -18.24
N GLY A 37 -6.37 -9.73 -17.25
CA GLY A 37 -7.04 -9.29 -16.03
C GLY A 37 -6.15 -8.44 -15.14
N GLN A 38 -4.88 -8.81 -14.97
CA GLN A 38 -3.88 -7.98 -14.27
C GLN A 38 -3.76 -6.62 -14.95
N MET A 39 -3.67 -6.59 -16.29
CA MET A 39 -3.63 -5.34 -17.06
C MET A 39 -4.87 -4.46 -16.85
N LYS A 40 -6.06 -5.06 -16.77
CA LYS A 40 -7.31 -4.35 -16.46
C LYS A 40 -7.28 -3.74 -15.05
N ILE A 41 -6.95 -4.54 -14.04
CA ILE A 41 -6.86 -4.09 -12.64
C ILE A 41 -5.83 -2.96 -12.49
N ALA A 42 -4.72 -3.02 -13.22
CA ALA A 42 -3.68 -2.01 -13.14
C ALA A 42 -4.07 -0.69 -13.82
N ASN A 43 -4.84 -0.72 -14.90
CA ASN A 43 -5.05 0.44 -15.78
C ASN A 43 -6.47 1.02 -15.80
N ASP A 44 -7.48 0.24 -15.42
CA ASP A 44 -8.89 0.66 -15.42
C ASP A 44 -9.38 0.84 -13.99
N TYR A 45 -9.81 2.05 -13.65
CA TYR A 45 -10.22 2.38 -12.29
C TYR A 45 -11.47 1.61 -11.85
N GLN A 46 -12.40 1.28 -12.76
CA GLN A 46 -13.61 0.53 -12.45
C GLN A 46 -13.27 -0.93 -12.17
N GLU A 47 -12.40 -1.52 -13.00
CA GLU A 47 -11.89 -2.89 -12.79
C GLU A 47 -11.11 -2.97 -11.47
N ASN A 48 -10.30 -1.96 -11.16
CA ASN A 48 -9.57 -1.88 -9.90
C ASN A 48 -10.48 -1.73 -8.66
N ILE A 49 -11.49 -0.86 -8.74
CA ILE A 49 -12.50 -0.72 -7.68
C ILE A 49 -13.26 -2.05 -7.51
N SER A 50 -13.65 -2.70 -8.62
CA SER A 50 -14.34 -3.99 -8.57
C SER A 50 -13.49 -5.07 -7.91
N ALA A 51 -12.20 -5.17 -8.27
CA ALA A 51 -11.28 -6.12 -7.65
C ALA A 51 -11.11 -5.86 -6.14
N GLY A 52 -10.91 -4.60 -5.73
CA GLY A 52 -10.81 -4.23 -4.32
C GLY A 52 -12.08 -4.54 -3.53
N LEU A 53 -13.27 -4.31 -4.12
CA LEU A 53 -14.55 -4.66 -3.51
C LEU A 53 -14.71 -6.17 -3.34
N GLN A 54 -14.34 -6.98 -4.33
CA GLN A 54 -14.37 -8.45 -4.22
C GLN A 54 -13.48 -8.95 -3.09
N ILE A 55 -12.29 -8.36 -2.91
CA ILE A 55 -11.39 -8.68 -1.79
C ILE A 55 -12.05 -8.32 -0.45
N LEU A 56 -12.64 -7.12 -0.33
CA LEU A 56 -13.35 -6.71 0.89
C LEU A 56 -14.54 -7.62 1.21
N GLU A 57 -15.35 -7.98 0.22
CA GLU A 57 -16.48 -8.89 0.36
C GLU A 57 -16.04 -10.29 0.77
N GLY A 58 -15.02 -10.85 0.12
CA GLY A 58 -14.45 -12.15 0.49
C GLY A 58 -13.90 -12.14 1.92
N THR A 59 -13.18 -11.08 2.28
CA THR A 59 -12.63 -10.87 3.63
C THR A 59 -13.75 -10.78 4.67
N TRP A 60 -14.80 -10.01 4.38
CA TRP A 60 -15.97 -9.91 5.25
C TRP A 60 -16.60 -11.28 5.49
N ASN A 61 -16.86 -12.03 4.42
CA ASN A 61 -17.50 -13.35 4.51
C ASN A 61 -16.64 -14.32 5.33
N GLN A 62 -15.32 -14.35 5.11
CA GLN A 62 -14.41 -15.19 5.88
C GLN A 62 -14.41 -14.85 7.37
N LEU A 63 -14.38 -13.56 7.72
CA LEU A 63 -14.46 -13.11 9.11
C LEU A 63 -15.82 -13.48 9.74
N TYR A 64 -16.91 -13.27 9.00
CA TYR A 64 -18.27 -13.58 9.45
C TYR A 64 -18.44 -15.07 9.73
N GLU A 65 -18.00 -15.94 8.82
CA GLU A 65 -18.02 -17.40 8.98
C GLU A 65 -17.16 -17.86 10.17
N SER A 66 -16.09 -17.13 10.47
CA SER A 66 -15.21 -17.38 11.61
C SER A 66 -15.73 -16.79 12.93
N GLY A 67 -16.88 -16.10 12.92
CA GLY A 67 -17.45 -15.45 14.09
C GLY A 67 -16.74 -14.16 14.54
N ILE A 68 -15.86 -13.59 13.70
CA ILE A 68 -15.15 -12.34 13.95
C ILE A 68 -16.02 -11.18 13.43
N THR A 69 -17.05 -10.83 14.21
CA THR A 69 -18.05 -9.83 13.79
C THR A 69 -18.01 -8.55 14.62
N ALA A 70 -18.26 -7.42 13.97
CA ALA A 70 -18.45 -6.14 14.62
C ALA A 70 -19.95 -5.83 14.86
N ASN A 71 -20.27 -5.33 16.06
CA ASN A 71 -21.59 -4.95 16.52
C ASN A 71 -22.69 -5.98 16.20
N ASN A 72 -23.61 -5.66 15.29
CA ASN A 72 -24.71 -6.53 14.86
C ASN A 72 -24.45 -7.24 13.52
N ALA A 73 -23.24 -7.11 12.96
CA ALA A 73 -22.82 -7.76 11.71
C ALA A 73 -23.71 -7.47 10.48
N ASP A 74 -24.41 -6.33 10.50
CA ASP A 74 -25.21 -5.85 9.38
C ASP A 74 -24.29 -5.13 8.36
N PRO A 75 -24.12 -5.66 7.13
CA PRO A 75 -23.22 -5.07 6.13
C PRO A 75 -23.72 -3.72 5.61
N SER A 76 -24.98 -3.34 5.88
CA SER A 76 -25.47 -2.01 5.55
C SER A 76 -24.90 -0.91 6.46
N LYS A 77 -24.18 -1.27 7.53
CA LYS A 77 -23.65 -0.35 8.55
C LYS A 77 -22.14 -0.21 8.43
N LEU A 78 -21.65 1.01 8.25
CA LEU A 78 -20.25 1.27 7.93
C LEU A 78 -19.30 0.86 9.08
N GLU A 79 -19.69 1.04 10.33
CA GLU A 79 -18.92 0.61 11.50
C GLU A 79 -18.70 -0.91 11.54
N ASN A 80 -19.58 -1.71 10.95
CA ASN A 80 -19.42 -3.16 10.97
C ASN A 80 -18.30 -3.65 10.04
N TRP A 81 -17.87 -2.82 9.07
CA TRP A 81 -16.76 -3.14 8.17
C TRP A 81 -15.40 -3.00 8.84
N TYR A 82 -15.34 -2.56 10.11
CA TYR A 82 -14.09 -2.30 10.85
C TYR A 82 -13.08 -3.47 10.79
N PHE A 83 -13.55 -4.70 10.98
CA PHE A 83 -12.67 -5.89 10.93
C PHE A 83 -12.27 -6.29 9.52
N ALA A 84 -13.17 -6.14 8.55
CA ALA A 84 -12.83 -6.37 7.14
C ALA A 84 -11.79 -5.36 6.65
N LEU A 85 -11.89 -4.10 7.04
CA LEU A 85 -10.89 -3.07 6.74
C LEU A 85 -9.54 -3.36 7.39
N TRP A 86 -9.54 -3.83 8.65
CA TRP A 86 -8.32 -4.27 9.33
C TRP A 86 -7.65 -5.41 8.55
N ALA A 87 -8.41 -6.45 8.22
CA ALA A 87 -7.93 -7.60 7.47
C ALA A 87 -7.56 -7.26 6.02
N TYR A 88 -8.18 -6.27 5.38
CA TYR A 88 -7.80 -5.81 4.04
C TYR A 88 -6.33 -5.35 4.01
N ASN A 89 -5.86 -4.73 5.09
CA ASN A 89 -4.48 -4.25 5.16
C ASN A 89 -3.47 -5.30 5.63
N SER A 90 -3.83 -6.18 6.57
CA SER A 90 -2.88 -7.10 7.19
C SER A 90 -3.14 -8.58 6.92
N GLY A 91 -4.20 -8.91 6.19
CA GLY A 91 -4.75 -10.26 6.07
C GLY A 91 -5.34 -10.79 7.38
N ILE A 92 -5.82 -12.04 7.31
CA ILE A 92 -6.21 -12.86 8.46
C ILE A 92 -5.07 -13.85 8.72
N GLN A 93 -4.60 -13.90 9.95
CA GLN A 93 -3.42 -14.64 10.38
C GLN A 93 -3.78 -16.03 10.92
N PRO A 94 -2.93 -17.04 10.72
CA PRO A 94 -1.59 -16.94 10.10
C PRO A 94 -1.62 -16.93 8.55
N THR A 95 -0.81 -16.08 7.94
CA THR A 95 -0.42 -16.21 6.53
C THR A 95 0.81 -17.11 6.37
N ALA A 96 1.25 -17.38 5.14
CA ALA A 96 2.46 -18.18 4.89
C ALA A 96 3.71 -17.58 5.58
N ALA A 97 3.79 -16.25 5.69
CA ALA A 97 4.87 -15.56 6.40
C ALA A 97 4.89 -15.86 7.91
N PHE A 98 3.74 -16.19 8.49
CA PHE A 98 3.55 -16.50 9.90
C PHE A 98 3.25 -17.98 10.14
N GLY A 99 3.86 -18.85 9.33
CA GLY A 99 3.87 -20.30 9.55
C GLY A 99 2.79 -21.11 8.82
N ASN A 100 1.82 -20.47 8.15
CA ASN A 100 0.80 -21.17 7.38
C ASN A 100 1.29 -21.60 5.97
N THR A 101 2.29 -22.47 5.94
CA THR A 101 2.88 -22.99 4.69
C THR A 101 2.01 -24.01 3.96
N THR A 102 0.94 -24.47 4.61
CA THR A 102 -0.02 -25.45 4.03
C THR A 102 -1.17 -24.79 3.28
N GLY A 103 -1.36 -23.48 3.45
CA GLY A 103 -2.51 -22.76 2.90
C GLY A 103 -3.83 -23.12 3.59
N CYS A 104 -3.81 -23.54 4.86
CA CYS A 104 -5.04 -23.78 5.61
C CYS A 104 -5.79 -22.47 5.83
N THR A 105 -7.11 -22.52 5.93
CA THR A 105 -7.89 -21.33 6.29
C THR A 105 -7.66 -21.00 7.77
N PRO A 106 -7.17 -19.79 8.10
CA PRO A 106 -6.97 -19.37 9.48
C PRO A 106 -8.19 -19.59 10.37
N GLY A 107 -7.98 -20.13 11.57
CA GLY A 107 -9.06 -20.54 12.45
C GLY A 107 -8.55 -21.29 13.68
N PRO A 108 -9.45 -21.78 14.56
CA PRO A 108 -9.07 -22.55 15.74
C PRO A 108 -8.27 -23.84 15.44
N SER A 109 -8.35 -24.34 14.21
CA SER A 109 -7.61 -25.52 13.73
C SER A 109 -6.41 -25.17 12.84
N CYS A 110 -6.16 -23.88 12.58
CA CYS A 110 -5.10 -23.36 11.73
C CYS A 110 -4.56 -22.08 12.38
N THR A 111 -3.59 -22.26 13.28
CA THR A 111 -3.02 -21.22 14.15
C THR A 111 -1.55 -20.97 13.83
N GLY A 112 -1.06 -19.80 14.24
CA GLY A 112 0.37 -19.47 14.20
C GLY A 112 1.20 -20.33 15.18
N PRO A 113 2.52 -20.13 15.19
CA PRO A 113 3.45 -20.79 16.10
C PRO A 113 3.05 -20.74 17.58
N ASP A 114 2.45 -19.63 18.01
CA ASP A 114 2.01 -19.41 19.39
C ASP A 114 0.57 -19.87 19.66
N GLY A 115 -0.08 -20.53 18.70
CA GLY A 115 -1.47 -20.99 18.84
C GLY A 115 -2.52 -19.89 18.64
N THR A 116 -2.09 -18.70 18.19
CA THR A 116 -2.94 -17.55 17.91
C THR A 116 -3.46 -17.57 16.47
N TRP A 117 -4.55 -16.84 16.19
CA TRP A 117 -5.09 -16.66 14.83
C TRP A 117 -5.97 -15.39 14.79
N GLY A 118 -6.32 -14.91 13.60
CA GLY A 118 -7.25 -13.78 13.41
C GLY A 118 -6.59 -12.49 12.92
N LEU A 119 -7.07 -11.35 13.39
CA LEU A 119 -6.65 -10.03 12.93
C LEU A 119 -5.29 -9.62 13.53
N GLY A 120 -4.33 -9.28 12.67
CA GLY A 120 -2.94 -9.02 13.04
C GLY A 120 -2.73 -7.85 14.02
N TRP A 121 -1.73 -7.93 14.91
CA TRP A 121 -1.47 -6.93 15.96
C TRP A 121 -1.14 -5.53 15.42
N ALA A 122 -0.52 -5.44 14.25
CA ALA A 122 -0.08 -4.18 13.66
C ALA A 122 -1.18 -3.12 13.66
N ASN A 123 -2.40 -3.49 13.24
CA ASN A 123 -3.57 -2.61 13.17
C ASN A 123 -4.45 -2.63 14.43
N ASN A 124 -4.00 -3.28 15.51
CA ASN A 124 -4.74 -3.27 16.77
C ASN A 124 -4.79 -1.84 17.35
N PRO A 125 -5.97 -1.29 17.71
CA PRO A 125 -6.06 0.04 18.30
C PRO A 125 -5.23 0.23 19.57
N ARG A 126 -4.92 -0.87 20.26
CA ARG A 126 -4.09 -0.89 21.46
C ARG A 126 -2.59 -0.95 21.18
N ASN A 127 -2.16 -1.11 19.94
CA ASN A 127 -0.75 -1.11 19.59
C ASN A 127 -0.08 0.20 20.05
N PRO A 128 1.01 0.15 20.85
CA PRO A 128 1.64 1.33 21.43
C PRO A 128 2.34 2.23 20.40
N SER A 129 2.43 1.82 19.13
CA SER A 129 2.85 2.70 18.03
C SER A 129 1.85 3.82 17.75
N TYR A 130 0.59 3.66 18.14
CA TYR A 130 -0.45 4.68 18.01
C TYR A 130 -0.60 5.49 19.29
N PRO A 131 -0.67 6.84 19.23
CA PRO A 131 -0.93 7.65 20.41
C PRO A 131 -2.24 7.22 21.11
N PRO A 132 -2.21 6.96 22.44
CA PRO A 132 -3.38 6.47 23.18
C PRO A 132 -4.42 7.56 23.44
N ASN A 133 -4.12 8.82 23.17
CA ASN A 133 -5.04 9.95 23.31
C ASN A 133 -5.44 10.54 21.94
N ARG A 134 -5.23 9.80 20.84
CA ARG A 134 -5.67 10.21 19.51
C ARG A 134 -7.19 10.35 19.47
N THR A 135 -7.68 11.42 18.86
CA THR A 135 -9.07 11.50 18.41
C THR A 135 -9.24 10.63 17.17
N PRO A 136 -10.46 10.20 16.80
CA PRO A 136 -10.73 9.61 15.49
C PRO A 136 -10.08 10.40 14.34
N PHE A 137 -9.44 9.69 13.41
CA PHE A 137 -8.68 10.26 12.30
C PHE A 137 -9.52 11.24 11.48
N LEU A 138 -9.02 12.46 11.23
CA LEU A 138 -9.69 13.52 10.47
C LEU A 138 -11.00 14.07 11.08
N GLN A 139 -11.39 13.62 12.27
CA GLN A 139 -12.61 14.12 12.92
C GLN A 139 -12.45 15.58 13.35
N SER A 140 -11.28 15.93 13.87
CA SER A 140 -11.02 17.29 14.38
C SER A 140 -10.33 18.18 13.36
N THR A 141 -9.45 17.62 12.51
CA THR A 141 -8.64 18.40 11.58
C THR A 141 -8.09 17.57 10.42
N TYR A 142 -7.98 18.17 9.23
CA TYR A 142 -7.27 17.57 8.10
C TYR A 142 -5.74 17.48 8.32
N ALA A 143 -5.19 18.14 9.34
CA ALA A 143 -3.77 18.06 9.68
C ALA A 143 -3.35 16.63 10.07
N ASP A 144 -4.28 15.79 10.52
CA ASP A 144 -4.02 14.38 10.81
C ASP A 144 -3.48 13.64 9.57
N ALA A 145 -3.88 14.05 8.36
CA ALA A 145 -3.38 13.47 7.11
C ALA A 145 -1.87 13.64 6.89
N ALA A 146 -1.20 14.54 7.63
CA ALA A 146 0.25 14.66 7.62
C ALA A 146 0.95 13.57 8.47
N HIS A 147 0.22 12.94 9.39
CA HIS A 147 0.70 11.91 10.30
C HIS A 147 -0.24 10.68 10.33
N PRO A 148 -0.58 10.08 9.18
CA PRO A 148 -1.57 8.99 9.14
C PRO A 148 -1.10 7.75 9.91
N GLY A 149 0.22 7.58 10.10
CA GLY A 149 0.79 6.47 10.87
C GLY A 149 0.42 6.45 12.36
N ASP A 150 -0.16 7.53 12.88
CA ASP A 150 -0.63 7.60 14.27
C ASP A 150 -1.99 6.87 14.48
N TRP A 151 -2.61 6.36 13.42
CA TRP A 151 -3.88 5.61 13.46
C TRP A 151 -3.77 4.24 12.78
N PRO A 152 -4.48 3.22 13.29
CA PRO A 152 -4.58 1.94 12.60
C PRO A 152 -5.36 2.08 11.28
N TYR A 153 -5.12 1.15 10.35
CA TYR A 153 -5.64 1.23 8.98
C TYR A 153 -7.15 1.46 8.88
N GLN A 154 -7.94 0.66 9.60
CA GLN A 154 -9.39 0.76 9.60
C GLN A 154 -9.92 2.09 10.13
N GLU A 155 -9.24 2.71 11.11
CA GLU A 155 -9.61 4.05 11.60
C GLU A 155 -9.28 5.13 10.55
N ARG A 156 -8.20 4.96 9.77
CA ARG A 156 -7.87 5.86 8.66
C ARG A 156 -8.90 5.84 7.55
N VAL A 157 -9.34 4.64 7.15
CA VAL A 157 -10.36 4.48 6.10
C VAL A 157 -11.70 5.08 6.54
N LEU A 158 -12.15 4.79 7.77
CA LEU A 158 -13.38 5.37 8.31
C LEU A 158 -13.28 6.90 8.47
N GLY A 159 -12.09 7.42 8.77
CA GLY A 159 -11.85 8.86 8.81
C GLY A 159 -11.99 9.53 7.44
N TRP A 160 -11.37 8.98 6.39
CA TRP A 160 -11.57 9.49 5.03
C TRP A 160 -13.03 9.33 4.57
N MET A 161 -13.69 8.23 4.90
CA MET A 161 -15.12 8.05 4.61
C MET A 161 -15.98 9.17 5.23
N ALA A 162 -15.66 9.64 6.43
CA ALA A 162 -16.41 10.69 7.12
C ALA A 162 -15.95 12.13 6.80
N SER A 163 -14.69 12.32 6.39
CA SER A 163 -14.09 13.60 6.01
C SER A 163 -13.70 13.62 4.53
N PRO A 164 -14.53 14.20 3.65
CA PRO A 164 -14.28 14.17 2.21
C PRO A 164 -13.01 14.87 1.77
N LEU A 165 -12.32 14.30 0.79
CA LEU A 165 -11.17 14.95 0.15
C LEU A 165 -11.53 16.35 -0.33
N ILE A 166 -10.71 17.35 0.02
CA ILE A 166 -10.90 18.73 -0.41
C ILE A 166 -9.99 19.00 -1.61
N ARG A 167 -10.58 19.30 -2.77
CA ARG A 167 -9.87 19.67 -4.00
C ARG A 167 -10.41 20.99 -4.54
N TYR A 168 -9.54 21.99 -4.69
CA TYR A 168 -9.90 23.35 -5.14
C TYR A 168 -11.04 24.00 -4.34
N GLY A 169 -11.14 23.67 -3.04
CA GLY A 169 -12.22 24.17 -2.17
C GLY A 169 -13.55 23.41 -2.26
N TYR A 170 -13.60 22.33 -3.03
CA TYR A 170 -14.78 21.45 -3.14
C TYR A 170 -14.54 20.13 -2.40
N TYR A 171 -15.59 19.60 -1.78
CA TYR A 171 -15.60 18.25 -1.23
C TYR A 171 -15.77 17.23 -2.36
N GLY A 172 -14.95 16.18 -2.34
CA GLY A 172 -14.92 15.16 -3.39
C GLY A 172 -16.09 14.18 -3.35
N TYR A 173 -16.80 14.08 -2.22
CA TYR A 173 -17.97 13.22 -2.04
C TYR A 173 -18.84 13.71 -0.88
N SER A 174 -20.08 13.25 -0.84
CA SER A 174 -21.00 13.52 0.27
C SER A 174 -20.60 12.72 1.51
N THR A 175 -20.79 13.31 2.69
CA THR A 175 -20.65 12.57 3.95
C THR A 175 -21.79 11.58 4.13
N PRO A 176 -21.58 10.46 4.85
CA PRO A 176 -22.64 9.49 5.12
C PRO A 176 -23.70 10.03 6.11
N ASP A 177 -24.79 9.28 6.26
CA ASP A 177 -25.82 9.53 7.28
C ASP A 177 -25.41 8.88 8.61
N TYR A 178 -25.24 9.71 9.63
CA TYR A 178 -24.78 9.35 10.96
C TYR A 178 -25.91 8.96 11.94
N HIS A 179 -27.18 8.97 11.51
CA HIS A 179 -28.35 8.57 12.32
C HIS A 179 -28.44 9.25 13.69
N GLY A 180 -28.24 10.57 13.70
CA GLY A 180 -28.32 11.40 14.91
C GLY A 180 -27.03 11.52 15.72
N THR A 181 -25.97 10.80 15.31
CA THR A 181 -24.60 11.13 15.70
C THR A 181 -23.99 12.13 14.70
N ASN A 182 -22.69 12.38 14.80
CA ASN A 182 -21.95 13.35 14.01
C ASN A 182 -20.61 12.81 13.49
N TRP A 183 -20.36 11.50 13.68
CA TRP A 183 -19.15 10.80 13.25
C TRP A 183 -19.37 9.28 13.34
N PRO A 184 -18.68 8.44 12.54
CA PRO A 184 -18.73 6.99 12.72
C PRO A 184 -18.29 6.60 14.13
N GLN A 185 -19.04 5.70 14.76
CA GLN A 185 -18.76 5.30 16.13
C GLN A 185 -17.63 4.26 16.14
N LEU A 186 -16.45 4.64 16.62
CA LEU A 186 -15.27 3.77 16.68
C LEU A 186 -15.20 3.01 18.02
N PRO A 187 -14.61 1.80 18.03
CA PRO A 187 -14.38 1.07 19.27
C PRO A 187 -13.39 1.79 20.18
N GLY A 188 -13.51 1.56 21.49
CA GLY A 188 -12.49 2.01 22.44
C GLY A 188 -11.16 1.27 22.22
N LEU A 189 -10.06 1.90 22.64
CA LEU A 189 -8.69 1.39 22.43
C LEU A 189 -8.46 -0.04 22.91
N ASN A 190 -9.15 -0.45 23.98
CA ASN A 190 -8.99 -1.78 24.58
C ASN A 190 -9.97 -2.82 24.04
N ALA A 191 -10.86 -2.46 23.10
CA ALA A 191 -11.97 -3.32 22.68
C ALA A 191 -11.52 -4.63 22.00
N MET A 192 -10.28 -4.68 21.50
CA MET A 192 -9.67 -5.85 20.86
C MET A 192 -8.37 -6.27 21.58
N CYS A 193 -8.32 -6.06 22.89
CA CYS A 193 -7.16 -6.42 23.72
C CYS A 193 -7.65 -7.07 25.01
N ASP A 194 -7.61 -8.39 25.05
CA ASP A 194 -7.87 -9.16 26.25
C ASP A 194 -6.99 -10.43 26.31
N SER A 195 -7.15 -11.21 27.38
CA SER A 195 -6.34 -12.41 27.59
C SER A 195 -6.58 -13.54 26.57
N SER A 196 -7.55 -13.42 25.67
CA SER A 196 -7.77 -14.43 24.61
C SER A 196 -6.91 -14.25 23.38
N ASN A 197 -6.33 -13.06 23.19
CA ASN A 197 -5.33 -12.81 22.16
C ASN A 197 -3.99 -12.40 22.79
N ASP A 198 -3.69 -12.93 23.99
CA ASP A 198 -2.45 -12.67 24.71
C ASP A 198 -2.18 -11.17 24.94
N CYS A 199 -3.25 -10.37 25.08
CA CYS A 199 -3.19 -8.94 25.25
C CYS A 199 -3.60 -8.51 26.67
N ASN A 200 -2.78 -7.68 27.31
CA ASN A 200 -3.04 -7.11 28.61
C ASN A 200 -3.22 -5.58 28.49
N PRO A 201 -4.45 -5.05 28.45
CA PRO A 201 -4.67 -3.61 28.28
C PRO A 201 -4.22 -2.77 29.50
N ALA A 202 -4.02 -3.42 30.65
CA ALA A 202 -3.61 -2.81 31.90
C ALA A 202 -2.08 -2.72 32.09
N ASP A 203 -1.28 -3.21 31.13
CA ASP A 203 0.17 -3.14 31.24
C ASP A 203 0.67 -1.67 31.21
N SER A 204 1.12 -1.17 32.36
CA SER A 204 1.58 0.21 32.50
C SER A 204 2.89 0.51 31.75
N THR A 205 3.62 -0.52 31.31
CA THR A 205 4.87 -0.37 30.54
C THR A 205 4.62 -0.11 29.06
N GLY A 206 3.39 -0.31 28.58
CA GLY A 206 3.04 -0.23 27.16
C GLY A 206 3.24 -1.53 26.39
N ALA A 207 3.73 -2.60 27.03
CA ALA A 207 3.85 -3.94 26.47
C ALA A 207 2.50 -4.67 26.47
N TYR A 208 1.51 -4.11 25.78
CA TYR A 208 0.14 -4.63 25.82
C TYR A 208 0.01 -6.01 25.17
N CYS A 209 0.72 -6.28 24.07
CA CYS A 209 0.86 -7.63 23.56
C CYS A 209 1.92 -8.36 24.38
N SER A 210 1.57 -9.49 24.96
CA SER A 210 2.48 -10.25 25.83
C SER A 210 3.41 -11.21 25.08
N LEU A 211 3.13 -11.46 23.80
CA LEU A 211 3.98 -12.26 22.92
C LEU A 211 5.10 -11.40 22.32
N ALA A 212 6.33 -11.93 22.34
CA ALA A 212 7.53 -11.19 21.93
C ALA A 212 7.62 -10.95 20.41
N ASP A 213 6.94 -11.78 19.63
CA ASP A 213 6.82 -11.70 18.17
C ASP A 213 5.56 -10.93 17.72
N TYR A 214 4.78 -10.42 18.67
CA TYR A 214 3.57 -9.64 18.44
C TYR A 214 2.42 -10.41 17.76
N GLU A 215 2.35 -11.73 17.96
CA GLU A 215 1.26 -12.57 17.44
C GLU A 215 -0.07 -12.45 18.22
N CYS A 216 -0.32 -11.34 18.93
CA CYS A 216 -1.54 -11.07 19.70
C CYS A 216 -2.77 -10.80 18.82
N TRP A 217 -3.17 -11.79 18.03
CA TRP A 217 -4.16 -11.66 16.96
C TRP A 217 -5.60 -11.79 17.45
N TRP A 218 -6.45 -10.85 17.06
CA TRP A 218 -7.83 -10.78 17.55
C TRP A 218 -8.78 -11.66 16.73
N HIS A 219 -9.56 -12.52 17.39
CA HIS A 219 -10.45 -13.47 16.71
C HIS A 219 -11.83 -13.63 17.38
N LYS A 220 -12.29 -12.62 18.13
CA LYS A 220 -13.59 -12.65 18.81
C LYS A 220 -14.57 -11.65 18.18
N PRO A 221 -15.89 -11.88 18.33
CA PRO A 221 -16.86 -10.82 18.08
C PRO A 221 -16.66 -9.67 19.06
N ALA A 222 -16.90 -8.43 18.62
CA ALA A 222 -16.84 -7.25 19.46
C ALA A 222 -18.04 -6.32 19.21
N THR A 223 -18.63 -5.81 20.28
CA THR A 223 -19.75 -4.87 20.21
C THR A 223 -19.40 -3.60 20.98
N TRP A 224 -19.34 -2.47 20.26
CA TRP A 224 -19.16 -1.15 20.87
C TRP A 224 -20.35 -0.21 20.60
N VAL A 225 -21.17 -0.51 19.59
CA VAL A 225 -22.46 0.15 19.34
C VAL A 225 -23.60 -0.84 19.56
N ALA A 226 -24.18 -0.84 20.76
CA ALA A 226 -25.28 -1.76 21.10
C ALA A 226 -26.54 -1.56 20.23
N THR A 227 -26.76 -0.33 19.73
CA THR A 227 -27.92 0.06 18.91
C THR A 227 -27.59 0.20 17.43
N CYS A 228 -26.56 -0.51 16.94
CA CYS A 228 -26.01 -0.31 15.60
C CYS A 228 -27.05 -0.41 14.47
N ALA A 229 -28.07 -1.26 14.63
CA ALA A 229 -29.18 -1.38 13.69
C ALA A 229 -29.84 -0.02 13.33
N THR A 230 -29.90 0.91 14.28
CA THR A 230 -30.54 2.23 14.11
C THR A 230 -29.60 3.41 14.23
N THR A 231 -28.43 3.27 14.87
CA THR A 231 -27.52 4.40 15.14
C THR A 231 -26.19 4.32 14.42
N CYS A 232 -25.83 3.19 13.82
CA CYS A 232 -24.61 3.11 13.00
C CYS A 232 -24.81 3.82 11.67
N THR A 233 -23.71 4.35 11.17
CA THR A 233 -23.60 5.14 9.96
C THR A 233 -24.01 4.31 8.73
N THR A 234 -24.72 4.94 7.79
CA THR A 234 -25.05 4.36 6.48
C THR A 234 -24.62 5.30 5.37
N SER A 235 -24.22 4.75 4.22
CA SER A 235 -23.98 5.54 3.01
C SER A 235 -24.92 5.09 1.91
N ALA A 236 -25.50 6.03 1.17
CA ALA A 236 -26.22 5.74 -0.05
C ALA A 236 -25.24 5.66 -1.22
N TYR A 237 -25.46 4.74 -2.15
CA TYR A 237 -24.72 4.75 -3.40
C TYR A 237 -25.05 6.03 -4.17
N GLU A 238 -24.01 6.80 -4.51
CA GLU A 238 -24.16 7.98 -5.37
C GLU A 238 -24.57 7.57 -6.79
N TYR A 239 -24.03 6.43 -7.25
CA TYR A 239 -24.31 5.84 -8.56
C TYR A 239 -24.84 4.41 -8.37
N GLY A 240 -26.08 4.19 -8.79
CA GLY A 240 -26.73 2.88 -8.69
C GLY A 240 -26.29 1.91 -9.80
N ALA A 241 -26.56 0.62 -9.60
CA ALA A 241 -26.25 -0.39 -10.61
C ALA A 241 -26.87 -0.05 -11.98
N GLY A 242 -26.06 -0.11 -13.03
CA GLY A 242 -26.47 0.24 -14.40
C GLY A 242 -26.35 1.73 -14.73
N SER A 243 -25.87 2.57 -13.83
CA SER A 243 -25.48 3.94 -14.16
C SER A 243 -24.34 3.95 -15.18
N THR A 244 -24.37 4.90 -16.11
CA THR A 244 -23.21 5.19 -16.95
C THR A 244 -22.11 5.85 -16.13
N GLU A 245 -20.87 5.77 -16.61
CA GLU A 245 -19.75 6.50 -16.03
C GLU A 245 -20.09 7.99 -15.84
N PRO A 246 -19.85 8.56 -14.65
CA PRO A 246 -20.13 9.96 -14.40
C PRO A 246 -19.32 10.84 -15.36
N THR A 247 -19.99 11.75 -16.06
CA THR A 247 -19.29 12.70 -16.94
C THR A 247 -18.64 13.78 -16.08
N TYR A 248 -17.32 13.75 -15.98
CA TYR A 248 -16.53 14.85 -15.43
C TYR A 248 -15.91 15.66 -16.56
N ALA A 249 -16.09 16.98 -16.55
CA ALA A 249 -15.38 17.83 -17.50
C ALA A 249 -13.88 17.75 -17.17
N ASP A 250 -13.07 17.27 -18.10
CA ASP A 250 -11.62 17.16 -17.89
C ASP A 250 -11.07 18.54 -17.50
N PRO A 251 -10.57 18.72 -16.26
CA PRO A 251 -10.04 20.00 -15.82
C PRO A 251 -8.71 20.32 -16.52
N HIS A 252 -8.12 19.34 -17.19
CA HIS A 252 -6.83 19.40 -17.87
C HIS A 252 -6.96 18.80 -19.28
N PRO A 253 -7.77 19.42 -20.17
CA PRO A 253 -7.97 18.90 -21.51
C PRO A 253 -6.62 18.72 -22.22
N PRO A 254 -6.47 17.68 -23.06
CA PRO A 254 -5.19 17.37 -23.68
C PRO A 254 -4.73 18.50 -24.60
N THR A 255 -3.49 18.94 -24.42
CA THR A 255 -2.84 19.87 -25.36
C THR A 255 -2.25 19.06 -26.53
N CYS A 256 -3.06 18.88 -27.58
CA CYS A 256 -2.68 18.06 -28.74
C CYS A 256 -1.64 18.72 -29.66
N ASN A 257 -1.41 20.02 -29.54
CA ASN A 257 -0.50 20.79 -30.39
C ASN A 257 0.58 21.46 -29.56
N LEU A 258 1.79 21.54 -30.11
CA LEU A 258 2.84 22.40 -29.59
C LEU A 258 2.49 23.86 -29.90
N ASP A 259 2.04 24.59 -28.90
CA ASP A 259 1.76 26.02 -28.94
C ASP A 259 2.42 26.76 -27.75
N GLY A 260 2.12 28.05 -27.60
CA GLY A 260 2.68 28.88 -26.54
C GLY A 260 2.25 28.51 -25.11
N THR A 261 1.33 27.56 -24.93
CA THR A 261 0.91 27.03 -23.62
C THR A 261 1.80 25.89 -23.14
N VAL A 262 2.54 25.24 -24.04
CA VAL A 262 3.45 24.15 -23.68
C VAL A 262 4.73 24.73 -23.08
N PRO A 263 5.10 24.38 -21.83
CA PRO A 263 6.25 24.98 -21.17
C PRO A 263 7.56 24.74 -21.94
N SER A 264 8.23 25.83 -22.34
CA SER A 264 9.61 25.80 -22.84
C SER A 264 10.59 26.10 -21.70
N GLY A 265 11.59 25.24 -21.52
CA GLY A 265 12.62 25.43 -20.49
C GLY A 265 13.82 26.22 -21.00
N PRO A 266 14.84 26.43 -20.15
CA PRO A 266 16.13 27.01 -20.56
C PRO A 266 16.82 26.27 -21.71
N GLY A 267 16.45 25.00 -21.94
CA GLY A 267 16.89 24.16 -23.04
C GLY A 267 16.12 24.34 -24.36
N GLY A 268 15.12 25.24 -24.42
CA GLY A 268 14.32 25.49 -25.62
C GLY A 268 12.96 24.81 -25.62
N ALA A 269 12.40 24.62 -26.82
CA ALA A 269 11.12 23.95 -27.05
C ALA A 269 11.17 22.48 -26.58
N PRO A 270 10.04 21.92 -26.12
CA PRO A 270 9.96 20.52 -25.72
C PRO A 270 10.26 19.59 -26.89
N ILE A 271 10.89 18.46 -26.59
CA ILE A 271 11.06 17.34 -27.53
C ILE A 271 9.96 16.33 -27.20
N ILE A 272 9.08 16.06 -28.15
CA ILE A 272 8.09 14.99 -28.02
C ILE A 272 8.71 13.70 -28.58
N VAL A 273 8.71 12.65 -27.77
CA VAL A 273 9.05 11.30 -28.20
C VAL A 273 7.80 10.45 -28.03
N ASP A 274 7.39 9.84 -29.13
CA ASP A 274 6.25 8.93 -29.20
C ASP A 274 6.69 7.63 -29.89
N ASP A 275 6.34 6.50 -29.28
CA ASP A 275 6.63 5.14 -29.69
C ASP A 275 5.36 4.32 -30.01
N GLN A 276 4.20 4.99 -30.11
CA GLN A 276 2.94 4.34 -30.48
C GLN A 276 3.00 3.72 -31.91
N PRO A 277 2.42 2.52 -32.10
CA PRO A 277 2.30 1.89 -33.42
C PRO A 277 1.45 2.73 -34.37
N SER A 278 1.57 2.57 -35.69
CA SER A 278 0.74 3.30 -36.67
C SER A 278 -0.48 2.47 -37.10
N PRO A 279 -1.72 2.98 -36.94
CA PRO A 279 -2.07 4.30 -36.41
C PRO A 279 -1.96 4.34 -34.87
N PRO A 280 -1.49 5.48 -34.31
CA PRO A 280 -1.31 5.61 -32.86
C PRO A 280 -2.62 5.42 -32.11
N LEU A 281 -2.56 4.72 -30.99
CA LEU A 281 -3.71 4.58 -30.09
C LEU A 281 -4.03 5.96 -29.50
N ASN A 282 -5.11 6.56 -29.97
CA ASN A 282 -5.53 7.90 -29.59
C ASN A 282 -6.63 7.85 -28.51
N THR A 283 -6.26 7.52 -27.28
CA THR A 283 -7.19 7.47 -26.14
C THR A 283 -7.69 8.84 -25.70
N VAL A 284 -6.94 9.90 -26.01
CA VAL A 284 -7.24 11.29 -25.60
C VAL A 284 -8.05 12.07 -26.64
N GLY A 285 -8.29 11.49 -27.81
CA GLY A 285 -9.10 12.11 -28.88
C GLY A 285 -8.41 13.26 -29.63
N CYS A 286 -7.08 13.32 -29.60
CA CYS A 286 -6.31 14.33 -30.34
C CYS A 286 -6.45 14.14 -31.86
N SER A 287 -6.46 15.23 -32.63
CA SER A 287 -6.46 15.12 -34.09
C SER A 287 -5.75 16.32 -34.71
N GLY A 288 -4.94 16.05 -35.74
CA GLY A 288 -4.25 17.10 -36.48
C GLY A 288 -3.07 17.71 -35.72
N GLU A 289 -2.37 16.88 -34.96
CA GLU A 289 -1.18 17.22 -34.20
C GLU A 289 -0.13 17.88 -35.12
N ASN A 290 0.40 19.02 -34.69
CA ASN A 290 1.42 19.78 -35.41
C ASN A 290 2.86 19.34 -35.12
N TRP A 291 3.03 18.18 -34.50
CA TRP A 291 4.31 17.63 -34.08
C TRP A 291 4.45 16.19 -34.57
N SER A 292 5.69 15.71 -34.57
CA SER A 292 6.04 14.31 -34.85
C SER A 292 7.05 13.84 -33.82
N SER A 293 7.05 12.54 -33.51
CA SER A 293 8.07 11.93 -32.65
C SER A 293 9.48 12.34 -33.12
N ASN A 294 10.27 12.91 -32.21
CA ASN A 294 11.58 13.47 -32.49
C ASN A 294 12.62 12.92 -31.51
N GLY A 295 12.87 11.61 -31.59
CA GLY A 295 13.93 10.94 -30.86
C GLY A 295 13.49 9.60 -30.31
N THR A 296 14.20 9.16 -29.28
CA THR A 296 13.94 7.93 -28.54
C THR A 296 14.07 8.22 -27.06
N PHE A 297 13.16 7.67 -26.26
CA PHE A 297 13.22 7.76 -24.82
C PHE A 297 13.77 6.44 -24.28
N ALA A 298 14.75 6.53 -23.39
CA ALA A 298 15.27 5.39 -22.67
C ALA A 298 15.47 5.78 -21.21
N MET A 299 14.82 5.05 -20.31
CA MET A 299 15.01 5.20 -18.88
C MET A 299 15.90 4.08 -18.36
N ASN A 300 17.04 4.44 -17.78
CA ASN A 300 17.91 3.51 -17.07
C ASN A 300 17.86 3.85 -15.59
N TYR A 301 17.50 2.88 -14.79
CA TYR A 301 17.50 3.03 -13.34
C TYR A 301 18.92 2.85 -12.79
N GLY A 302 19.21 3.59 -11.72
CA GLY A 302 20.46 3.41 -10.97
C GLY A 302 20.56 2.00 -10.39
N LYS A 303 21.76 1.45 -10.32
CA LYS A 303 22.02 0.16 -9.68
C LYS A 303 22.97 0.33 -8.51
N ASP A 304 22.77 -0.45 -7.45
CA ASP A 304 23.71 -0.52 -6.34
C ASP A 304 25.01 -1.24 -6.74
N THR A 305 25.94 -1.39 -5.80
CA THR A 305 27.21 -2.09 -6.04
C THR A 305 27.05 -3.58 -6.38
N ASN A 306 25.88 -4.16 -6.10
CA ASN A 306 25.55 -5.56 -6.39
C ASN A 306 24.77 -5.71 -7.70
N GLY A 307 24.49 -4.61 -8.41
CA GLY A 307 23.72 -4.61 -9.65
C GLY A 307 22.21 -4.63 -9.47
N VAL A 308 21.71 -4.48 -8.24
CA VAL A 308 20.28 -4.39 -7.93
C VAL A 308 19.78 -3.00 -8.26
N THR A 309 18.65 -2.92 -8.95
CA THR A 309 18.06 -1.64 -9.33
C THR A 309 17.54 -0.87 -8.12
N VAL A 310 17.98 0.38 -7.95
CA VAL A 310 17.55 1.23 -6.84
C VAL A 310 16.61 2.32 -7.38
N GLY A 311 15.44 2.44 -6.78
CA GLY A 311 14.46 3.48 -7.10
C GLY A 311 13.77 3.29 -8.44
N GLN A 312 13.35 2.05 -8.76
CA GLN A 312 12.40 1.88 -9.85
C GLN A 312 11.10 2.58 -9.48
N ILE A 313 10.60 3.37 -10.41
CA ILE A 313 9.28 3.98 -10.34
C ILE A 313 8.47 3.41 -11.49
N ASP A 314 7.21 3.12 -11.22
CA ASP A 314 6.23 2.91 -12.28
C ASP A 314 5.94 4.27 -12.93
N THR A 315 6.04 4.33 -14.26
CA THR A 315 5.82 5.54 -15.06
C THR A 315 4.45 5.57 -15.70
N HIS A 316 3.59 4.57 -15.46
CA HIS A 316 2.23 4.60 -15.98
C HIS A 316 1.43 5.68 -15.27
N GLN A 317 0.90 6.63 -16.05
CA GLN A 317 -0.11 7.58 -15.60
C GLN A 317 -1.27 7.54 -16.59
N LEU A 318 -2.39 6.95 -16.17
CA LEU A 318 -3.69 7.10 -16.81
C LEU A 318 -4.66 7.67 -15.77
N GLY A 319 -5.06 8.93 -15.92
CA GLY A 319 -6.12 9.55 -15.11
C GLY A 319 -5.78 9.81 -13.63
N SER A 320 -5.54 11.07 -13.28
CA SER A 320 -5.60 11.73 -11.94
C SER A 320 -5.09 11.07 -10.63
N VAL A 321 -4.50 9.88 -10.60
CA VAL A 321 -3.97 9.30 -9.36
C VAL A 321 -2.51 8.84 -9.54
N SER A 322 -1.62 9.45 -8.74
CA SER A 322 -0.21 9.09 -8.62
C SER A 322 0.03 7.79 -7.83
N ALA A 323 -0.92 6.85 -7.84
CA ALA A 323 -0.69 5.50 -7.33
C ALA A 323 -0.15 4.62 -8.47
N ALA A 324 0.97 5.08 -9.03
CA ALA A 324 1.89 4.22 -9.75
C ALA A 324 2.30 3.10 -8.77
N GLY A 325 2.38 1.86 -9.25
CA GLY A 325 2.61 0.69 -8.41
C GLY A 325 3.68 0.96 -7.34
N SER A 326 3.27 1.01 -6.08
CA SER A 326 4.20 1.29 -4.98
C SER A 326 4.72 -0.03 -4.46
N CYS A 327 5.89 -0.42 -4.94
CA CYS A 327 6.58 -1.59 -4.44
C CYS A 327 7.24 -1.23 -3.11
N SER A 328 6.69 -1.73 -2.01
CA SER A 328 7.34 -1.64 -0.71
C SER A 328 8.21 -2.88 -0.53
N PRO A 329 9.44 -2.77 0.03
CA PRO A 329 10.08 -3.97 0.55
C PRO A 329 9.09 -4.63 1.52
N THR A 330 8.92 -5.94 1.44
CA THR A 330 8.23 -6.70 2.49
C THR A 330 8.91 -6.38 3.80
N LEU A 331 8.31 -5.47 4.56
CA LEU A 331 8.71 -5.20 5.92
C LEU A 331 8.17 -6.38 6.72
N ASN A 332 9.00 -7.40 6.92
CA ASN A 332 8.96 -8.08 8.20
C ASN A 332 9.36 -7.00 9.21
N PRO A 333 8.45 -6.49 10.06
CA PRO A 333 8.85 -5.48 11.02
C PRO A 333 9.91 -6.11 11.94
N PRO A 334 11.15 -5.60 11.98
CA PRO A 334 11.97 -5.86 13.14
C PRO A 334 11.39 -4.99 14.24
N ILE A 335 10.56 -5.58 15.11
CA ILE A 335 10.13 -4.87 16.29
C ILE A 335 11.35 -4.69 17.20
N SER A 336 11.85 -3.47 17.27
CA SER A 336 12.87 -3.08 18.23
C SER A 336 12.31 -1.97 19.13
N PRO A 337 12.39 -2.11 20.46
CA PRO A 337 11.91 -1.09 21.38
C PRO A 337 12.86 0.11 21.33
N ARG A 338 12.37 1.27 20.85
CA ARG A 338 13.13 2.52 21.00
C ARG A 338 13.11 2.93 22.47
N SER A 339 14.24 2.72 23.13
CA SER A 339 14.61 3.47 24.33
C SER A 339 15.41 4.72 23.93
N SER A 340 15.10 5.82 24.63
CA SER A 340 15.84 7.08 24.75
C SER A 340 15.98 8.01 23.51
N THR A 341 15.46 9.22 23.73
CA THR A 341 15.65 10.48 22.98
C THR A 341 17.11 10.80 22.64
N PRO A 342 17.35 11.57 21.56
CA PRO A 342 17.80 12.94 21.81
C PRO A 342 17.17 14.02 20.92
N VAL A 343 17.15 15.22 21.49
CA VAL A 343 16.69 16.51 20.96
C VAL A 343 17.61 17.02 19.85
N CYS A 344 17.06 17.48 18.71
CA CYS A 344 17.71 18.47 17.83
C CYS A 344 16.67 19.39 17.17
N GLY A 345 16.85 20.71 17.39
CA GLY A 345 16.06 21.80 16.80
C GLY A 345 16.51 22.20 15.38
N PRO A 346 15.89 23.24 14.79
CA PRO A 346 15.75 23.39 13.34
C PRO A 346 16.90 24.19 12.71
N ARG A 347 17.56 23.67 11.66
CA ARG A 347 18.33 24.47 10.68
C ARG A 347 18.34 23.84 9.28
N THR A 348 17.66 24.52 8.36
CA THR A 348 18.04 24.83 6.96
C THR A 348 19.00 23.85 6.25
N CYS A 349 18.49 23.06 5.31
CA CYS A 349 19.32 22.39 4.29
C CYS A 349 19.70 23.37 3.18
N ARG A 350 21.01 23.66 3.06
CA ARG A 350 21.64 24.29 1.89
C ARG A 350 22.32 23.19 1.07
N ALA A 351 22.06 23.17 -0.22
CA ALA A 351 22.73 22.31 -1.20
C ALA A 351 24.25 22.57 -1.22
N CYS A 352 25.05 21.51 -1.39
CA CYS A 352 26.47 21.63 -1.72
C CYS A 352 26.86 20.69 -2.86
N SER A 353 27.45 21.29 -3.88
CA SER A 353 28.00 20.68 -5.10
C SER A 353 29.40 20.08 -4.91
N THR A 354 29.73 19.17 -5.82
CA THR A 354 31.04 18.64 -6.26
C THR A 354 32.34 19.38 -5.89
N THR A 355 33.38 18.64 -5.45
CA THR A 355 34.77 18.74 -6.00
C THR A 355 35.69 17.55 -5.58
N ARG A 356 36.78 17.38 -6.35
CA ARG A 356 37.70 16.24 -6.55
C ARG A 356 38.79 15.97 -5.47
N SER A 357 39.21 14.70 -5.43
CA SER A 357 40.57 14.08 -5.34
C SER A 357 41.67 14.65 -4.41
N ASN A 358 42.22 13.81 -3.52
CA ASN A 358 43.56 13.19 -3.67
C ASN A 358 43.98 12.28 -2.48
N SER A 359 44.85 11.34 -2.84
CA SER A 359 45.55 10.24 -2.12
C SER A 359 46.23 10.52 -0.77
N ILE A 360 46.42 9.46 0.05
CA ILE A 360 47.72 9.06 0.69
C ILE A 360 47.64 7.61 1.23
N SER A 361 48.81 6.96 1.23
CA SER A 361 49.19 5.54 1.32
C SER A 361 49.41 4.94 2.73
N ARG A 362 48.99 3.65 2.92
CA ARG A 362 49.62 2.40 3.49
C ARG A 362 50.77 2.46 4.56
N PRO A 363 51.17 1.36 5.28
CA PRO A 363 50.61 -0.02 5.56
C PRO A 363 50.94 -0.53 7.03
N PRO A 364 51.25 -1.83 7.33
CA PRO A 364 50.49 -3.11 7.29
C PRO A 364 50.47 -3.91 8.64
N GLY A 365 49.68 -5.00 8.72
CA GLY A 365 49.85 -6.02 9.77
C GLY A 365 49.04 -7.32 9.61
N HIS A 366 49.76 -8.41 9.31
CA HIS A 366 49.50 -9.84 9.59
C HIS A 366 48.64 -10.77 8.69
N ARG A 367 49.37 -11.72 8.06
CA ARG A 367 48.99 -13.07 7.52
C ARG A 367 48.71 -14.04 8.69
N TYR A 368 48.03 -15.19 8.62
CA TYR A 368 48.00 -16.39 7.74
C TYR A 368 46.65 -17.12 8.01
N GLY A 369 46.03 -17.94 7.16
CA GLY A 369 46.54 -19.12 6.44
C GLY A 369 45.48 -19.76 5.52
N ARG A 370 45.96 -20.63 4.61
CA ARG A 370 45.27 -21.23 3.45
C ARG A 370 44.81 -22.68 3.70
N GLY A 371 43.89 -23.14 2.84
CA GLY A 371 43.71 -24.54 2.39
C GLY A 371 42.34 -24.74 1.73
N LEU A 372 42.10 -24.44 0.45
CA LEU A 372 42.34 -25.22 -0.80
C LEU A 372 41.75 -26.64 -0.83
N HIS A 373 40.69 -26.85 -1.62
CA HIS A 373 40.66 -27.90 -2.65
C HIS A 373 39.62 -27.63 -3.77
N ASP A 374 40.03 -27.98 -4.99
CA ASP A 374 39.53 -27.69 -6.34
C ASP A 374 38.53 -28.73 -6.91
N GLN A 375 37.48 -28.25 -7.59
CA GLN A 375 36.94 -28.59 -8.96
C GLN A 375 36.46 -30.04 -9.29
N PRO A 376 35.62 -30.29 -10.35
CA PRO A 376 35.39 -29.44 -11.54
C PRO A 376 33.95 -29.24 -12.08
N ARG A 377 33.87 -28.14 -12.84
CA ARG A 377 32.94 -27.75 -13.91
C ARG A 377 32.10 -28.84 -14.58
N ARG A 378 30.80 -28.55 -14.76
CA ARG A 378 30.09 -28.79 -16.02
C ARG A 378 29.53 -27.46 -16.55
N ARG A 379 29.90 -27.17 -17.80
CA ARG A 379 29.32 -26.11 -18.62
C ARG A 379 27.93 -26.56 -19.08
N SER A 380 26.94 -25.72 -18.88
CA SER A 380 25.71 -25.70 -19.67
C SER A 380 25.44 -24.25 -20.07
N ARG A 381 25.01 -24.08 -21.31
CA ARG A 381 24.91 -22.84 -22.07
C ARG A 381 24.06 -21.76 -21.39
N ALA A 382 24.40 -20.52 -21.75
CA ALA A 382 23.59 -19.33 -21.60
C ALA A 382 22.11 -19.59 -21.93
N LEU A 383 21.23 -19.15 -21.02
CA LEU A 383 19.90 -18.69 -21.35
C LEU A 383 19.93 -17.19 -21.05
N GLU A 384 19.72 -16.42 -22.11
CA GLU A 384 19.63 -14.97 -22.11
C GLU A 384 18.43 -14.55 -21.24
N ASP A 385 18.63 -13.52 -20.41
CA ASP A 385 17.55 -12.83 -19.69
C ASP A 385 16.61 -12.14 -20.71
N PRO A 386 15.29 -12.45 -20.73
CA PRO A 386 14.34 -11.71 -21.55
C PRO A 386 13.86 -10.48 -20.78
N CYS A 387 14.77 -9.55 -20.49
CA CYS A 387 14.45 -8.17 -20.13
C CYS A 387 15.00 -7.18 -21.17
N GLN A 388 15.28 -7.67 -22.37
CA GLN A 388 15.49 -6.87 -23.57
C GLN A 388 14.66 -7.48 -24.71
N SER A 389 13.97 -6.61 -25.44
CA SER A 389 13.16 -6.86 -26.64
C SER A 389 11.76 -7.47 -26.43
N GLY A 390 10.75 -6.62 -26.69
CA GLY A 390 9.34 -6.97 -26.76
C GLY A 390 8.44 -5.84 -27.27
N LEU A 391 8.98 -4.90 -28.07
CA LEU A 391 8.18 -4.13 -29.02
C LEU A 391 8.03 -5.01 -30.26
N GLY A 392 6.83 -5.54 -30.49
CA GLY A 392 6.57 -6.44 -31.60
C GLY A 392 5.14 -7.00 -31.59
N LEU A 393 4.20 -6.13 -32.02
CA LEU A 393 2.76 -6.34 -32.26
C LEU A 393 1.83 -6.38 -31.05
#